data_AF-A0A955GZQ9-F1
#
_entry.id   AF-A0A955GZQ9-F1
#
_cell.length_a   1.000
_cell.length_b   1.000
_cell.length_c   1.000
_cell.angle_alpha   90.00
_cell.angle_beta   90.00
_cell.angle_gamma   90.00
#
_symmetry.space_group_name_H-M   'P 1'
#
loop_
_entity.id
_entity.type
_entity.pdbx_description
1 polymer ?
#
loop_
_entity_poly.entity_id
_entity_poly.type
_entity_poly.pdbx_seq_one_letter_code
_entity_poly.pdbx_strand_id
1 'polypeptide(L)'
;MQSKSFLIAIAAFALTATGVQAYGGAKILGRAGLTEEQVEAIEEARELRALGDHTGARNKLLEAGIDEETLRSMRDAAREVKDAIREAIEADDYEAFKVAVADAPLADIITSKADFEQLVEAHEMRMAGEVQVASEILDELGLEPHFGGHPHRGDMPQLQELTDEQRETLQVAHQANDRATIQAILEEAGIDLGPRHMH
;
A
#
# COMPACT_ATOMS: atom_id res chain seq x y z
N MET A 1 27.40 19.99 11.77
CA MET A 1 26.56 19.24 12.74
C MET A 1 25.52 18.48 11.94
N GLN A 2 25.67 17.16 11.78
CA GLN A 2 24.69 16.35 11.04
C GLN A 2 23.43 16.19 11.90
N SER A 3 22.28 16.58 11.35
CA SER A 3 21.00 16.57 12.04
C SER A 3 20.50 15.12 12.19
N LYS A 4 20.04 14.77 13.39
CA LYS A 4 19.39 13.47 13.69
C LYS A 4 18.18 13.20 12.78
N SER A 5 17.63 14.25 12.16
CA SER A 5 16.55 14.20 11.18
C SER A 5 16.91 13.45 9.89
N PHE A 6 18.18 13.49 9.45
CA PHE A 6 18.65 12.75 8.27
C PHE A 6 18.65 11.22 8.52
N LEU A 7 18.94 10.80 9.76
CA LEU A 7 18.98 9.38 10.15
C LEU A 7 17.58 8.73 10.16
N ILE A 8 16.55 9.48 10.56
CA ILE A 8 15.16 8.98 10.58
C ILE A 8 14.59 8.86 9.16
N ALA A 9 14.91 9.85 8.31
CA ALA A 9 14.55 9.90 6.91
C ALA A 9 14.97 8.65 6.10
N ILE A 10 16.15 8.10 6.40
CA ILE A 10 16.73 6.95 5.69
C ILE A 10 16.10 5.61 6.11
N ALA A 11 15.56 5.52 7.33
CA ALA A 11 14.93 4.31 7.86
C ALA A 11 13.50 4.08 7.33
N ALA A 12 12.75 5.15 7.07
CA ALA A 12 11.32 5.06 6.71
C ALA A 12 11.04 4.58 5.27
N PHE A 13 12.05 4.47 4.40
CA PHE A 13 11.89 3.93 3.04
C PHE A 13 12.09 2.40 2.97
N ALA A 14 12.35 1.74 4.10
CA ALA A 14 12.92 0.38 4.16
C ALA A 14 12.16 -0.57 5.11
N LEU A 15 10.83 -0.59 5.09
CA LEU A 15 10.04 -1.50 5.91
C LEU A 15 9.20 -2.53 5.17
N THR A 16 9.41 -2.70 3.87
CA THR A 16 8.62 -3.67 3.11
C THR A 16 9.50 -4.47 2.16
N ALA A 17 9.27 -5.79 2.21
CA ALA A 17 9.80 -6.83 1.34
C ALA A 17 11.27 -7.26 1.53
N THR A 18 11.42 -8.28 2.38
CA THR A 18 12.26 -9.43 2.05
C THR A 18 11.57 -10.22 0.94
N GLY A 19 12.09 -10.18 -0.28
CA GLY A 19 11.52 -10.87 -1.44
C GLY A 19 11.97 -10.20 -2.73
N VAL A 20 12.56 -10.97 -3.63
CA VAL A 20 13.43 -10.58 -4.77
C VAL A 20 12.79 -9.65 -5.83
N GLN A 21 11.61 -9.03 -5.63
CA GLN A 21 10.96 -8.17 -6.65
C GLN A 21 10.27 -6.89 -6.18
N ALA A 22 10.39 -6.47 -4.92
CA ALA A 22 9.63 -5.32 -4.45
C ALA A 22 10.39 -3.98 -4.60
N TYR A 23 10.04 -3.20 -5.64
CA TYR A 23 9.66 -1.77 -5.63
C TYR A 23 10.03 -1.04 -6.93
N GLY A 24 9.02 -0.68 -7.73
CA GLY A 24 8.93 0.60 -8.47
C GLY A 24 10.05 0.99 -9.46
N GLY A 25 10.85 0.03 -9.94
CA GLY A 25 12.27 0.26 -10.27
C GLY A 25 12.59 1.20 -11.43
N ALA A 26 11.75 1.35 -12.45
CA ALA A 26 12.12 2.18 -13.62
C ALA A 26 11.53 3.59 -13.57
N LYS A 27 10.25 3.72 -13.23
CA LYS A 27 9.51 4.99 -13.38
C LYS A 27 9.70 5.94 -12.22
N ILE A 28 9.80 5.45 -10.99
CA ILE A 28 10.08 6.31 -9.83
C ILE A 28 11.52 6.78 -9.88
N LEU A 29 12.46 5.88 -10.22
CA LEU A 29 13.88 6.24 -10.33
C LEU A 29 14.13 7.16 -11.53
N GLY A 30 13.45 6.93 -12.66
CA GLY A 30 13.47 7.82 -13.82
C GLY A 30 12.82 9.19 -13.56
N ARG A 31 11.70 9.25 -12.82
CA ARG A 31 11.07 10.52 -12.41
C ARG A 31 11.90 11.29 -11.39
N ALA A 32 12.60 10.59 -10.51
CA ALA A 32 13.53 11.20 -9.56
C ALA A 32 14.83 11.67 -10.21
N GLY A 33 15.07 11.33 -11.49
CA GLY A 33 16.25 11.72 -12.24
C GLY A 33 17.54 11.03 -11.78
N LEU A 34 17.44 9.82 -11.22
CA LEU A 34 18.59 9.09 -10.71
C LEU A 34 19.48 8.57 -11.83
N THR A 35 20.79 8.61 -11.61
CA THR A 35 21.77 7.99 -12.51
C THR A 35 21.81 6.48 -12.34
N GLU A 36 22.32 5.74 -13.33
CA GLU A 36 22.51 4.29 -13.23
C GLU A 36 23.38 3.90 -12.01
N GLU A 37 24.45 4.67 -11.75
CA GLU A 37 25.32 4.49 -10.57
C GLU A 37 24.55 4.68 -9.24
N GLN A 38 23.61 5.63 -9.19
CA GLN A 38 22.78 5.84 -8.01
C GLN A 38 21.77 4.71 -7.80
N VAL A 39 21.21 4.17 -8.89
CA VAL A 39 20.30 3.02 -8.83
C VAL A 39 21.04 1.79 -8.27
N GLU A 40 22.22 1.47 -8.80
CA GLU A 40 23.06 0.36 -8.32
C GLU A 40 23.43 0.53 -6.84
N ALA A 41 23.79 1.75 -6.43
CA ALA A 41 24.10 2.03 -5.03
C ALA A 41 22.91 1.86 -4.07
N ILE A 42 21.68 2.09 -4.54
CA ILE A 42 20.46 1.82 -3.76
C ILE A 42 20.26 0.32 -3.59
N GLU A 43 20.48 -0.46 -4.64
CA GLU A 43 20.39 -1.93 -4.59
C GLU A 43 21.41 -2.51 -3.62
N GLU A 44 22.69 -2.16 -3.76
CA GLU A 44 23.74 -2.60 -2.84
C GLU A 44 23.47 -2.16 -1.39
N ALA A 45 23.01 -0.92 -1.19
CA ALA A 45 22.66 -0.44 0.15
C ALA A 45 21.50 -1.23 0.77
N ARG A 46 20.57 -1.78 -0.03
CA ARG A 46 19.49 -2.64 0.45
C ARG A 46 20.05 -3.99 0.91
N GLU A 47 20.94 -4.60 0.14
CA GLU A 47 21.59 -5.86 0.51
C GLU A 47 22.36 -5.72 1.83
N LEU A 48 23.15 -4.66 1.97
CA LEU A 48 23.88 -4.36 3.20
C LEU A 48 22.94 -4.21 4.41
N ARG A 49 21.77 -3.57 4.24
CA ARG A 49 20.76 -3.51 5.31
C ARG A 49 20.12 -4.85 5.62
N ALA A 50 19.86 -5.68 4.62
CA ALA A 50 19.32 -7.02 4.84
C ALA A 50 20.28 -7.89 5.66
N LEU A 51 21.60 -7.61 5.56
CA LEU A 51 22.65 -8.20 6.36
C LEU A 51 22.85 -7.51 7.73
N GLY A 52 22.07 -6.47 8.04
CA GLY A 52 22.18 -5.68 9.28
C GLY A 52 23.27 -4.60 9.26
N ASP A 53 23.97 -4.41 8.15
CA ASP A 53 24.99 -3.37 7.99
C ASP A 53 24.38 -2.04 7.51
N HIS A 54 23.72 -1.37 8.44
CA HIS A 54 23.15 -0.05 8.20
C HIS A 54 24.19 1.04 7.94
N THR A 55 25.42 0.86 8.43
CA THR A 55 26.49 1.86 8.28
C THR A 55 27.11 1.75 6.89
N GLY A 56 27.42 0.55 6.43
CA GLY A 56 27.87 0.28 5.07
C GLY A 56 26.85 0.75 4.04
N ALA A 57 25.57 0.41 4.24
CA ALA A 57 24.48 0.88 3.37
C ALA A 57 24.44 2.41 3.25
N ARG A 58 24.58 3.12 4.37
CA ARG A 58 24.61 4.59 4.38
C ARG A 58 25.82 5.12 3.61
N ASN A 59 27.00 4.55 3.83
CA ASN A 59 28.23 5.00 3.17
C ASN A 59 28.14 4.81 1.66
N LYS A 60 27.58 3.67 1.21
CA LYS A 60 27.38 3.38 -0.21
C LYS A 60 26.48 4.42 -0.90
N LEU A 61 25.38 4.80 -0.25
CA LEU A 61 24.49 5.85 -0.77
C LEU A 61 25.20 7.20 -0.88
N LEU A 62 25.95 7.58 0.16
CA LEU A 62 26.69 8.86 0.16
C LEU A 62 27.80 8.89 -0.89
N GLU A 63 28.48 7.76 -1.12
CA GLU A 63 29.53 7.60 -2.13
C GLU A 63 28.97 7.78 -3.54
N ALA A 64 27.76 7.28 -3.79
CA ALA A 64 27.03 7.49 -5.05
C ALA A 64 26.40 8.89 -5.18
N GLY A 65 26.69 9.81 -4.25
CA GLY A 65 26.16 11.17 -4.27
C GLY A 65 24.66 11.25 -3.95
N ILE A 66 24.07 10.21 -3.34
CA ILE A 66 22.67 10.24 -2.89
C ILE A 66 22.63 11.01 -1.57
N ASP A 67 22.38 12.31 -1.70
CA ASP A 67 22.30 13.25 -0.60
C ASP A 67 20.85 13.51 -0.16
N GLU A 68 20.68 14.46 0.77
CA GLU A 68 19.36 14.80 1.29
C GLU A 68 18.42 15.38 0.23
N GLU A 69 18.96 16.13 -0.74
CA GLU A 69 18.19 16.70 -1.83
C GLU A 69 17.68 15.61 -2.77
N THR A 70 18.55 14.69 -3.15
CA THR A 70 18.22 13.51 -3.96
C THR A 70 17.13 12.66 -3.27
N LEU A 71 17.28 12.40 -1.97
CA LEU A 71 16.28 11.65 -1.20
C LEU A 71 14.94 12.39 -1.08
N ARG A 72 14.94 13.72 -1.04
CA ARG A 72 13.70 14.51 -1.07
C ARG A 72 13.01 14.38 -2.43
N SER A 73 13.76 14.57 -3.52
CA SER A 73 13.28 14.37 -4.89
C SER A 73 12.64 12.99 -5.07
N MET A 74 13.31 11.93 -4.60
CA MET A 74 12.77 10.57 -4.63
C MET A 74 11.46 10.42 -3.85
N ARG A 75 11.32 11.05 -2.68
CA ARG A 75 10.08 11.01 -1.89
C ARG A 75 8.94 11.75 -2.58
N ASP A 76 9.25 12.88 -3.20
CA ASP A 76 8.25 13.67 -3.91
C ASP A 76 7.77 12.90 -5.15
N ALA A 77 8.68 12.32 -5.93
CA ALA A 77 8.33 11.42 -7.03
C ALA A 77 7.49 10.21 -6.57
N ALA A 78 7.84 9.59 -5.43
CA ALA A 78 7.07 8.48 -4.88
C ALA A 78 5.67 8.91 -4.41
N ARG A 79 5.53 10.11 -3.84
CA ARG A 79 4.22 10.68 -3.48
C ARG A 79 3.36 10.92 -4.71
N GLU A 80 3.91 11.52 -5.76
CA GLU A 80 3.18 11.75 -7.01
C GLU A 80 2.65 10.44 -7.61
N VAL A 81 3.45 9.36 -7.60
CA VAL A 81 2.97 8.05 -8.06
C VAL A 81 1.85 7.52 -7.16
N LYS A 82 2.00 7.63 -5.84
CA LYS A 82 0.97 7.20 -4.89
C LYS A 82 -0.33 7.97 -5.09
N ASP A 83 -0.25 9.28 -5.30
CA ASP A 83 -1.42 10.14 -5.52
C ASP A 83 -2.09 9.79 -6.84
N ALA A 84 -1.33 9.57 -7.92
CA ALA A 84 -1.89 9.11 -9.20
C ALA A 84 -2.60 7.76 -9.11
N ILE A 85 -2.05 6.81 -8.34
CA ILE A 85 -2.71 5.51 -8.07
C ILE A 85 -4.02 5.75 -7.30
N ARG A 86 -3.97 6.59 -6.27
CA ARG A 86 -5.14 6.91 -5.45
C ARG A 86 -6.25 7.58 -6.28
N GLU A 87 -5.90 8.58 -7.08
CA GLU A 87 -6.85 9.27 -7.96
C GLU A 87 -7.50 8.31 -8.95
N ALA A 88 -6.73 7.39 -9.53
CA ALA A 88 -7.27 6.37 -10.43
C ALA A 88 -8.26 5.43 -9.71
N ILE A 89 -7.97 5.04 -8.46
CA ILE A 89 -8.87 4.23 -7.64
C ILE A 89 -10.14 5.02 -7.28
N GLU A 90 -10.01 6.26 -6.82
CA GLU A 90 -11.15 7.12 -6.46
C GLU A 90 -12.05 7.46 -7.67
N ALA A 91 -11.47 7.50 -8.87
CA ALA A 91 -12.20 7.73 -10.13
C ALA A 91 -12.72 6.45 -10.80
N ASP A 92 -12.47 5.26 -10.23
CA ASP A 92 -12.75 3.96 -10.85
C ASP A 92 -12.16 3.82 -12.28
N ASP A 93 -10.98 4.40 -12.52
CA ASP A 93 -10.31 4.44 -13.83
C ASP A 93 -9.18 3.40 -13.92
N TYR A 94 -9.54 2.20 -14.39
CA TYR A 94 -8.59 1.10 -14.59
C TYR A 94 -7.47 1.42 -15.59
N GLU A 95 -7.75 2.23 -16.63
CA GLU A 95 -6.73 2.57 -17.63
C GLU A 95 -5.70 3.54 -17.04
N ALA A 96 -6.16 4.55 -16.28
CA ALA A 96 -5.28 5.44 -15.53
C ALA A 96 -4.48 4.67 -14.47
N PHE A 97 -5.12 3.71 -13.78
CA PHE A 97 -4.45 2.86 -12.81
C PHE A 97 -3.30 2.07 -13.43
N LYS A 98 -3.53 1.35 -14.55
CA LYS A 98 -2.49 0.61 -15.27
C LYS A 98 -1.30 1.49 -15.62
N VAL A 99 -1.56 2.72 -16.09
CA VAL A 99 -0.50 3.68 -16.40
C VAL A 99 0.25 4.11 -15.14
N ALA A 100 -0.44 4.31 -14.02
CA ALA A 100 0.17 4.69 -12.75
C ALA A 100 1.03 3.56 -12.17
N VAL A 101 0.59 2.30 -12.30
CA VAL A 101 1.28 1.12 -11.71
C VAL A 101 2.22 0.39 -12.64
N ALA A 102 2.33 0.74 -13.93
CA ALA A 102 3.05 -0.02 -14.97
C ALA A 102 4.46 -0.50 -14.59
N ASP A 103 5.16 0.22 -13.71
CA ASP A 103 6.53 -0.10 -13.29
C ASP A 103 6.61 -0.43 -11.78
N ALA A 104 5.48 -0.75 -11.16
CA ALA A 104 5.35 -1.13 -9.77
C ALA A 104 4.97 -2.61 -9.65
N PRO A 105 5.42 -3.33 -8.60
CA PRO A 105 5.01 -4.72 -8.34
C PRO A 105 3.49 -4.89 -8.25
N LEU A 106 2.77 -3.81 -7.95
CA LEU A 106 1.32 -3.78 -7.92
C LEU A 106 0.70 -4.14 -9.28
N ALA A 107 1.38 -3.89 -10.41
CA ALA A 107 0.93 -4.31 -11.73
C ALA A 107 0.98 -5.82 -11.96
N ASP A 108 1.91 -6.52 -11.28
CA ASP A 108 2.02 -7.98 -11.37
C ASP A 108 0.97 -8.68 -10.50
N ILE A 109 0.44 -7.97 -9.50
CA ILE A 109 -0.60 -8.46 -8.59
C ILE A 109 -1.99 -8.17 -9.17
N ILE A 110 -2.23 -6.93 -9.58
CA ILE A 110 -3.51 -6.47 -10.14
C ILE A 110 -3.45 -6.57 -11.66
N THR A 111 -3.76 -7.77 -12.16
CA THR A 111 -3.58 -8.10 -13.59
C THR A 111 -4.85 -7.92 -14.42
N SER A 112 -6.01 -7.87 -13.77
CA SER A 112 -7.32 -7.77 -14.43
C SER A 112 -8.17 -6.60 -13.91
N LYS A 113 -9.22 -6.26 -14.66
CA LYS A 113 -10.21 -5.26 -14.23
C LYS A 113 -10.96 -5.72 -12.97
N ALA A 114 -11.20 -7.02 -12.83
CA ALA A 114 -11.87 -7.58 -11.65
C ALA A 114 -11.01 -7.45 -10.38
N ASP A 115 -9.69 -7.59 -10.50
CA ASP A 115 -8.76 -7.37 -9.38
C ASP A 115 -8.73 -5.88 -8.99
N PHE A 116 -8.80 -4.99 -10.00
CA PHE A 116 -8.89 -3.56 -9.77
C PHE A 116 -10.22 -3.16 -9.10
N GLU A 117 -11.34 -3.75 -9.51
CA GLU A 117 -12.65 -3.49 -8.88
C GLU A 117 -12.64 -3.88 -7.39
N GLN A 118 -12.03 -5.03 -7.04
CA GLN A 118 -11.81 -5.41 -5.63
C GLN A 118 -10.91 -4.41 -4.89
N LEU A 119 -9.87 -3.88 -5.55
CA LEU A 119 -9.01 -2.85 -4.96
C LEU A 119 -9.78 -1.54 -4.69
N VAL A 120 -10.67 -1.14 -5.61
CA VAL A 120 -11.58 0.01 -5.43
C VAL A 120 -12.52 -0.24 -4.26
N GLU A 121 -13.12 -1.42 -4.19
CA GLU A 121 -13.99 -1.81 -3.08
C GLU A 121 -13.27 -1.75 -1.74
N ALA A 122 -12.07 -2.33 -1.65
CA ALA A 122 -11.24 -2.24 -0.45
C ALA A 122 -10.93 -0.78 -0.06
N HIS A 123 -10.71 0.09 -1.04
CA HIS A 123 -10.51 1.51 -0.80
C HIS A 123 -11.78 2.19 -0.23
N GLU A 124 -12.95 1.92 -0.80
CA GLU A 124 -14.23 2.43 -0.29
C GLU A 124 -14.51 1.97 1.14
N MET A 125 -14.30 0.68 1.42
CA MET A 125 -14.47 0.11 2.77
C MET A 125 -13.56 0.81 3.78
N ARG A 126 -12.30 1.03 3.41
CA ARG A 126 -11.36 1.77 4.25
C ARG A 126 -11.79 3.21 4.51
N MET A 127 -12.33 3.90 3.50
CA MET A 127 -12.87 5.26 3.64
C MET A 127 -14.13 5.31 4.51
N ALA A 128 -14.92 4.25 4.51
CA ALA A 128 -16.08 4.08 5.40
C ALA A 128 -15.70 3.73 6.84
N GLY A 129 -14.43 3.42 7.13
CA GLY A 129 -13.96 2.99 8.45
C GLY A 129 -13.94 1.47 8.64
N GLU A 130 -14.35 0.70 7.62
CA GLU A 130 -14.35 -0.77 7.58
C GLU A 130 -12.96 -1.33 7.28
N VAL A 131 -11.99 -0.99 8.12
CA VAL A 131 -10.57 -1.30 7.89
C VAL A 131 -10.32 -2.82 7.80
N GLN A 132 -11.09 -3.62 8.54
CA GLN A 132 -10.93 -5.08 8.57
C GLN A 132 -11.42 -5.71 7.26
N VAL A 133 -12.61 -5.34 6.79
CA VAL A 133 -13.17 -5.82 5.52
C VAL A 133 -12.27 -5.41 4.35
N ALA A 134 -11.78 -4.16 4.36
CA ALA A 134 -10.80 -3.70 3.38
C ALA A 134 -9.51 -4.55 3.41
N SER A 135 -9.04 -4.97 4.60
CA SER A 135 -7.85 -5.79 4.74
C SER A 135 -8.05 -7.19 4.16
N GLU A 136 -9.21 -7.81 4.38
CA GLU A 136 -9.52 -9.14 3.85
C GLU A 136 -9.52 -9.14 2.33
N ILE A 137 -10.14 -8.13 1.70
CA ILE A 137 -10.13 -7.97 0.24
C ILE A 137 -8.70 -7.78 -0.29
N LEU A 138 -7.87 -6.99 0.40
CA LEU A 138 -6.47 -6.80 0.02
C LEU A 138 -5.66 -8.09 0.17
N ASP A 139 -5.89 -8.87 1.22
CA ASP A 139 -5.23 -10.15 1.44
C ASP A 139 -5.62 -11.17 0.35
N GLU A 140 -6.88 -11.22 -0.05
CA GLU A 140 -7.37 -12.06 -1.17
C GLU A 140 -6.70 -11.69 -2.50
N LEU A 141 -6.43 -10.40 -2.71
CA LEU A 141 -5.67 -9.90 -3.86
C LEU A 141 -4.16 -10.21 -3.75
N GLY A 142 -3.68 -10.80 -2.66
CA GLY A 142 -2.26 -11.01 -2.41
C GLY A 142 -1.50 -9.72 -2.09
N LEU A 143 -2.23 -8.65 -1.76
CA LEU A 143 -1.71 -7.40 -1.22
C LEU A 143 -1.65 -7.48 0.31
N GLU A 144 -1.03 -8.55 0.83
CA GLU A 144 -0.82 -8.69 2.26
C GLU A 144 -0.11 -7.43 2.77
N PRO A 145 -0.66 -6.75 3.79
CA PRO A 145 0.09 -5.71 4.44
C PRO A 145 1.21 -6.43 5.20
N HIS A 146 2.42 -6.37 4.66
CA HIS A 146 3.64 -6.79 5.35
C HIS A 146 3.88 -5.88 6.57
N PHE A 147 3.06 -6.03 7.62
CA PHE A 147 3.28 -5.46 8.93
C PHE A 147 4.33 -6.29 9.65
N GLY A 148 5.57 -6.15 9.20
CA GLY A 148 6.74 -6.54 9.97
C GLY A 148 6.79 -5.72 11.25
N GLY A 149 6.34 -6.31 12.37
CA GLY A 149 6.72 -5.91 13.72
C GLY A 149 6.16 -4.59 14.24
N HIS A 150 4.91 -4.59 14.71
CA HIS A 150 4.53 -4.04 16.02
C HIS A 150 3.04 -4.32 16.28
N PRO A 151 2.65 -5.03 17.37
CA PRO A 151 1.26 -5.28 17.69
C PRO A 151 0.67 -4.01 18.31
N HIS A 152 0.08 -3.13 17.50
CA HIS A 152 -0.75 -2.06 18.02
C HIS A 152 -2.11 -2.02 17.33
N ARG A 153 -3.06 -2.62 18.06
CA ARG A 153 -4.40 -2.08 18.32
C ARG A 153 -5.42 -2.29 17.19
N GLY A 154 -5.95 -3.50 17.08
CA GLY A 154 -7.12 -3.73 16.22
C GLY A 154 -7.61 -5.17 16.10
N ASP A 155 -7.19 -6.09 16.97
CA ASP A 155 -7.87 -7.39 17.10
C ASP A 155 -9.28 -7.10 17.66
N MET A 156 -10.23 -6.83 16.77
CA MET A 156 -11.65 -6.66 17.08
C MET A 156 -12.35 -7.95 16.68
N PRO A 157 -12.76 -8.80 17.65
CA PRO A 157 -13.34 -10.13 17.42
C PRO A 157 -14.73 -10.14 16.75
N GLN A 158 -15.23 -9.01 16.24
CA GLN A 158 -16.65 -8.80 15.95
C GLN A 158 -17.11 -9.27 14.56
N LEU A 159 -16.19 -9.43 13.59
CA LEU A 159 -16.51 -10.02 12.29
C LEU A 159 -16.33 -11.56 12.26
N GLN A 160 -15.68 -12.13 13.28
CA GLN A 160 -15.65 -13.58 13.46
C GLN A 160 -17.03 -14.14 13.86
N GLU A 161 -17.94 -13.28 14.31
CA GLU A 161 -19.29 -13.64 14.75
C GLU A 161 -20.32 -13.70 13.61
N LEU A 162 -19.95 -13.32 12.37
CA LEU A 162 -20.80 -13.54 11.20
C LEU A 162 -20.95 -15.03 10.91
N THR A 163 -22.19 -15.48 10.75
CA THR A 163 -22.45 -16.85 10.30
C THR A 163 -22.00 -17.03 8.85
N ASP A 164 -21.76 -18.27 8.43
CA ASP A 164 -21.39 -18.58 7.04
C ASP A 164 -22.45 -18.08 6.05
N GLU A 165 -23.74 -18.13 6.42
CA GLU A 165 -24.85 -17.58 5.64
C GLU A 165 -24.83 -16.05 5.57
N GLN A 166 -24.48 -15.36 6.66
CA GLN A 166 -24.33 -13.90 6.66
C GLN A 166 -23.15 -13.46 5.80
N ARG A 167 -22.05 -14.22 5.77
CA ARG A 167 -20.92 -13.95 4.87
C ARG A 167 -21.31 -14.15 3.41
N GLU A 168 -22.02 -15.23 3.08
CA GLU A 168 -22.46 -15.50 1.71
C GLU A 168 -23.45 -14.44 1.22
N THR A 169 -24.39 -14.02 2.07
CA THR A 169 -25.34 -12.94 1.73
C THR A 169 -24.67 -11.58 1.64
N LEU A 170 -23.69 -11.30 2.51
CA LEU A 170 -22.88 -10.09 2.42
C LEU A 170 -22.12 -10.08 1.09
N GLN A 171 -21.48 -11.20 0.72
CA GLN A 171 -20.77 -11.36 -0.55
C GLN A 171 -21.68 -11.17 -1.77
N VAL A 172 -22.90 -11.72 -1.75
CA VAL A 172 -23.88 -11.52 -2.85
C VAL A 172 -24.36 -10.06 -2.91
N ALA A 173 -24.58 -9.43 -1.76
CA ALA A 173 -24.95 -8.02 -1.69
C ALA A 173 -23.81 -7.11 -2.20
N HIS A 174 -22.55 -7.45 -1.89
CA HIS A 174 -21.36 -6.81 -2.44
C HIS A 174 -21.28 -6.95 -3.96
N GLN A 175 -21.47 -8.15 -4.52
CA GLN A 175 -21.49 -8.37 -5.97
C GLN A 175 -22.60 -7.60 -6.70
N ALA A 176 -23.71 -7.33 -6.01
CA ALA A 176 -24.81 -6.54 -6.54
C ALA A 176 -24.65 -5.02 -6.30
N ASN A 177 -23.59 -4.59 -5.60
CA ASN A 177 -23.42 -3.24 -5.07
C ASN A 177 -24.65 -2.75 -4.28
N ASP A 178 -25.33 -3.68 -3.58
CA ASP A 178 -26.52 -3.40 -2.79
C ASP A 178 -26.14 -2.96 -1.38
N ARG A 179 -25.79 -1.67 -1.27
CA ARG A 179 -25.39 -1.04 -0.01
C ARG A 179 -26.46 -1.09 1.08
N ALA A 180 -27.74 -1.19 0.72
CA ALA A 180 -28.83 -1.28 1.68
C ALA A 180 -28.87 -2.68 2.31
N THR A 181 -28.66 -3.72 1.50
CA THR A 181 -28.56 -5.10 1.99
C THR A 181 -27.30 -5.31 2.84
N ILE A 182 -26.16 -4.76 2.45
CA ILE A 182 -24.91 -4.82 3.24
C ILE A 182 -25.13 -4.23 4.65
N GLN A 183 -25.75 -3.05 4.72
CA GLN A 183 -26.02 -2.40 6.00
C GLN A 183 -26.99 -3.22 6.87
N ALA A 184 -28.02 -3.81 6.27
CA ALA A 184 -28.98 -4.64 6.99
C ALA A 184 -28.34 -5.91 7.59
N ILE A 185 -27.43 -6.56 6.85
CA ILE A 185 -26.73 -7.76 7.32
C ILE A 185 -25.81 -7.44 8.50
N LEU A 186 -25.10 -6.30 8.43
CA LEU A 186 -24.18 -5.87 9.47
C LEU A 186 -24.92 -5.42 10.73
N GLU A 187 -26.04 -4.70 10.58
CA GLU A 187 -26.93 -4.34 11.70
C GLU A 187 -27.54 -5.59 12.36
N GLU A 188 -27.93 -6.60 11.57
CA GLU A 188 -28.44 -7.88 12.07
C GLU A 188 -27.38 -8.66 12.86
N ALA A 189 -26.11 -8.55 12.48
CA ALA A 189 -24.99 -9.10 13.22
C ALA A 189 -24.63 -8.31 14.49
N GLY A 190 -25.37 -7.25 14.82
CA GLY A 190 -25.08 -6.39 15.96
C GLY A 190 -23.87 -5.48 15.74
N ILE A 191 -23.43 -5.33 14.50
CA ILE A 191 -22.32 -4.47 14.09
C ILE A 191 -22.92 -3.11 13.73
N ASP A 192 -22.89 -2.18 14.68
CA ASP A 192 -23.37 -0.82 14.47
C ASP A 192 -22.39 -0.03 13.60
N LEU A 193 -22.74 0.11 12.33
CA LEU A 193 -22.13 1.06 11.43
C LEU A 193 -22.63 2.45 11.82
N GLY A 194 -21.99 3.06 12.81
CA GLY A 194 -22.39 4.35 13.35
C GLY A 194 -22.73 5.38 12.26
N PRO A 195 -23.59 6.38 12.55
CA PRO A 195 -24.19 7.23 11.54
C PRO A 195 -23.13 7.89 10.64
N ARG A 196 -23.15 7.54 9.35
CA ARG A 196 -22.34 8.18 8.30
C ARG A 196 -22.62 9.67 8.30
N HIS A 197 -21.65 10.48 8.70
CA HIS A 197 -21.66 11.91 8.41
C HIS A 197 -21.51 12.10 6.91
N MET A 198 -22.64 12.21 6.21
CA MET A 198 -22.71 12.83 4.89
C MET A 198 -22.38 14.31 5.06
N HIS A 199 -21.17 14.72 4.68
CA HIS A 199 -20.81 16.10 4.43
C HIS A 199 -19.99 16.21 3.14
#